data_AF-A0AAV4H9J4-F1
#
_entry.id   AF-A0AAV4H9J4-F1
#
_cell.length_a   1.000
_cell.length_b   1.000
_cell.length_c   1.000
_cell.angle_alpha   90.00
_cell.angle_beta   90.00
_cell.angle_gamma   90.00
#
_symmetry.space_group_name_H-M   'P 1'
#
loop_
_entity.id
_entity.type
_entity.pdbx_description
1 polymer ?
#
loop_
_entity_poly.entity_id
_entity_poly.type
_entity_poly.pdbx_seq_one_letter_code
_entity_poly.pdbx_strand_id
1 'polypeptide(L)'
;MSTPNKRKHITIDTKVEIINAVEKKKSNAEICRQFDIPSSTLYTILKDKKKILDAHTSGAFAGDRKKIRHPDYNKVDEALVLFFKQARRQSIPISGPQLLEKGKEIAESLGLNNFAMS
;
A
#
# COMPACT_ATOMS: atom_id res chain seq x y z
N MET A 1 -12.87 -14.55 -25.64
CA MET A 1 -12.32 -15.40 -24.56
C MET A 1 -11.15 -14.65 -23.92
N SER A 2 -11.25 -14.22 -22.67
CA SER A 2 -10.16 -13.53 -21.96
C SER A 2 -9.11 -14.56 -21.56
N THR A 3 -7.85 -14.38 -21.97
CA THR A 3 -6.77 -15.28 -21.57
C THR A 3 -6.41 -15.07 -20.10
N PRO A 4 -6.24 -16.15 -19.31
CA PRO A 4 -5.87 -16.01 -17.91
C PRO A 4 -4.52 -15.32 -17.79
N ASN A 5 -4.45 -14.31 -16.92
CA ASN A 5 -3.24 -13.52 -16.71
C ASN A 5 -2.09 -14.42 -16.24
N LYS A 6 -0.97 -14.38 -16.96
CA LYS A 6 0.23 -15.21 -16.71
C LYS A 6 0.82 -15.00 -15.30
N ARG A 7 0.54 -13.87 -14.65
CA ARG A 7 1.03 -13.56 -13.29
C ARG A 7 -0.14 -13.44 -12.30
N LYS A 8 -0.11 -14.27 -11.26
CA LYS A 8 -1.05 -14.22 -10.13
C LYS A 8 -0.71 -13.04 -9.23
N HIS A 9 -1.69 -12.14 -9.04
CA HIS A 9 -1.55 -11.05 -8.09
C HIS A 9 -2.07 -11.48 -6.71
N ILE A 10 -1.15 -11.52 -5.73
CA ILE A 10 -1.40 -11.95 -4.35
C ILE A 10 -1.60 -10.70 -3.47
N THR A 11 -2.59 -10.74 -2.58
CA THR A 11 -2.85 -9.68 -1.59
C THR A 11 -1.73 -9.61 -0.55
N ILE A 12 -1.63 -8.49 0.17
CA ILE A 12 -0.66 -8.35 1.26
C ILE A 12 -0.98 -9.35 2.38
N ASP A 13 -2.27 -9.54 2.71
CA ASP A 13 -2.72 -10.47 3.74
C ASP A 13 -2.30 -11.91 3.43
N THR A 14 -2.52 -12.39 2.20
CA THR A 14 -2.08 -13.74 1.80
C THR A 14 -0.55 -13.86 1.82
N LYS A 15 0.22 -12.80 1.54
CA LYS A 15 1.68 -12.83 1.70
C LYS A 15 2.09 -12.97 3.17
N VAL A 16 1.37 -12.35 4.10
CA VAL A 16 1.58 -12.51 5.55
C VAL A 16 1.27 -13.94 5.98
N GLU A 17 0.19 -14.53 5.49
CA GLU A 17 -0.14 -15.95 5.75
C GLU A 17 0.96 -16.89 5.26
N ILE A 18 1.52 -16.64 4.07
CA ILE A 18 2.65 -17.40 3.52
C ILE A 18 3.86 -17.29 4.44
N ILE A 19 4.20 -16.09 4.91
CA ILE A 19 5.31 -15.86 5.84
C ILE A 19 5.08 -16.64 7.14
N ASN A 20 3.88 -16.57 7.72
CA ASN A 20 3.51 -17.29 8.93
C ASN A 20 3.56 -18.81 8.75
N ALA A 21 3.20 -19.32 7.56
CA ALA A 21 3.28 -20.74 7.23
C ALA A 21 4.75 -21.24 7.19
N VAL A 22 5.66 -20.43 6.65
CA VAL A 22 7.10 -20.73 6.65
C VAL A 22 7.66 -20.72 8.08
N GLU A 23 7.27 -19.74 8.90
CA GLU A 23 7.70 -19.68 10.31
C GLU A 23 7.22 -20.86 11.15
N LYS A 24 6.03 -21.40 10.83
CA LYS A 24 5.49 -22.65 11.41
C LYS A 24 6.20 -23.91 10.91
N LYS A 25 7.33 -23.78 10.21
CA LYS A 25 8.16 -24.86 9.66
C LYS A 25 7.42 -25.80 8.69
N LYS A 26 6.39 -25.32 7.98
CA LYS A 26 5.82 -26.09 6.86
C LYS A 26 6.83 -26.22 5.72
N SER A 27 6.75 -27.31 4.97
CA SER A 27 7.60 -27.52 3.80
C SER A 27 7.31 -26.46 2.73
N ASN A 28 8.35 -25.85 2.17
CA ASN A 28 8.21 -24.86 1.08
C ASN A 28 7.42 -25.42 -0.12
N ALA A 29 7.57 -26.70 -0.42
CA ALA A 29 6.84 -27.36 -1.51
C ALA A 29 5.33 -27.44 -1.21
N GLU A 30 4.96 -27.69 0.04
CA GLU A 30 3.57 -27.73 0.48
C GLU A 30 2.94 -26.33 0.44
N ILE A 31 3.67 -25.31 0.88
CA ILE A 31 3.22 -23.92 0.82
C ILE A 31 3.00 -23.49 -0.64
N CYS A 32 3.93 -23.81 -1.55
CA CYS A 32 3.76 -23.51 -2.97
C CYS A 32 2.50 -24.16 -3.56
N ARG A 33 2.19 -25.41 -3.17
CA ARG A 33 0.97 -26.11 -3.59
C ARG A 33 -0.29 -25.50 -2.98
N GLN A 34 -0.27 -25.21 -1.68
CA GLN A 34 -1.41 -24.68 -0.94
C GLN A 34 -1.84 -23.31 -1.47
N PHE A 35 -0.88 -22.42 -1.74
CA PHE A 35 -1.16 -21.07 -2.21
C PHE A 35 -1.15 -20.96 -3.75
N ASP A 36 -0.84 -22.06 -4.45
CA ASP A 36 -0.69 -22.12 -5.91
C ASP A 36 0.23 -20.97 -6.40
N ILE A 37 1.48 -21.05 -5.95
CA ILE A 37 2.54 -20.09 -6.27
C ILE A 37 3.81 -20.82 -6.74
N PRO A 38 4.56 -20.24 -7.70
CA PRO A 38 5.89 -20.73 -8.04
C PRO A 38 6.86 -20.54 -6.88
N SER A 39 7.84 -21.43 -6.75
CA SER A 39 8.91 -21.32 -5.73
C SER A 39 9.64 -19.98 -5.79
N SER A 40 9.88 -19.43 -6.99
CA SER A 40 10.49 -18.10 -7.16
C SER A 40 9.69 -16.98 -6.50
N THR A 41 8.36 -17.09 -6.48
CA THR A 41 7.47 -16.13 -5.82
C THR A 41 7.57 -16.26 -4.30
N LEU A 42 7.62 -17.48 -3.77
CA LEU A 42 7.84 -17.72 -2.34
C LEU A 42 9.13 -17.08 -1.84
N TYR A 43 10.26 -17.30 -2.53
CA TYR A 43 11.53 -16.69 -2.16
C TYR A 43 11.51 -15.16 -2.23
N THR A 44 10.81 -14.59 -3.22
CA THR A 44 10.65 -13.13 -3.32
C THR A 44 9.84 -12.57 -2.14
N ILE A 45 8.76 -13.25 -1.75
CA ILE A 45 7.95 -12.88 -0.57
C ILE A 45 8.80 -12.93 0.71
N LEU A 46 9.60 -13.99 0.88
CA LEU A 46 10.48 -14.14 2.04
C LEU A 46 11.59 -13.07 2.09
N LYS A 47 12.13 -12.68 0.94
CA LYS A 47 13.11 -11.59 0.84
C LYS A 47 12.52 -10.25 1.28
N ASP A 48 11.29 -9.95 0.88
CA ASP A 48 10.59 -8.72 1.26
C ASP A 48 9.78 -8.84 2.56
N LYS A 49 9.99 -9.91 3.36
CA LYS A 49 9.23 -10.21 4.59
C LYS A 49 9.03 -8.98 5.49
N LYS A 50 10.12 -8.27 5.81
CA LYS A 50 10.05 -7.12 6.72
C LYS A 50 9.11 -6.02 6.19
N LYS A 51 9.24 -5.68 4.91
CA LYS A 51 8.37 -4.67 4.26
C LYS A 51 6.90 -5.07 4.28
N ILE A 52 6.62 -6.36 4.06
CA ILE A 52 5.25 -6.89 4.04
C ILE A 52 4.64 -6.82 5.45
N LEU A 53 5.38 -7.20 6.48
CA LEU A 53 4.93 -7.14 7.87
C LEU A 53 4.75 -5.69 8.36
N ASP A 54 5.68 -4.79 8.02
CA ASP A 54 5.58 -3.36 8.36
C ASP A 54 4.34 -2.73 7.67
N ALA A 55 4.11 -3.05 6.40
CA ALA A 55 2.94 -2.57 5.64
C ALA A 55 1.61 -3.12 6.18
N HIS A 56 1.59 -4.36 6.66
CA HIS A 56 0.42 -4.96 7.28
C HIS A 56 0.14 -4.34 8.66
N THR A 57 1.18 -4.16 9.49
CA THR A 57 1.06 -3.63 10.86
C THR A 57 0.67 -2.15 10.88
N SER A 58 1.19 -1.35 9.95
CA SER A 58 0.83 0.07 9.83
C SER A 58 -0.64 0.32 9.45
N GLY A 59 -1.38 -0.71 9.02
CA GLY A 59 -2.76 -0.61 8.57
C GLY A 59 -2.96 0.20 7.27
N ALA A 60 -1.89 0.83 6.75
CA ALA A 60 -1.90 1.67 5.56
C ALA A 60 -2.25 0.90 4.27
N PHE A 61 -2.11 -0.43 4.29
CA PHE A 61 -2.31 -1.29 3.12
C PHE A 61 -3.22 -2.51 3.38
N ALA A 62 -4.18 -2.39 4.31
CA ALA A 62 -5.10 -3.48 4.66
C ALA A 62 -6.06 -3.88 3.50
N GLY A 63 -6.54 -5.13 3.56
CA GLY A 63 -7.59 -5.68 2.70
C GLY A 63 -7.08 -6.21 1.35
N ASP A 64 -7.87 -6.00 0.28
CA ASP A 64 -7.61 -6.54 -1.07
C ASP A 64 -6.40 -5.91 -1.79
N ARG A 65 -5.60 -5.10 -1.09
CA ARG A 65 -4.46 -4.39 -1.65
C ARG A 65 -3.33 -5.37 -1.96
N LYS A 66 -2.87 -5.36 -3.22
CA LYS A 66 -1.88 -6.32 -3.74
C LYS A 66 -0.46 -5.74 -3.85
N LYS A 67 -0.34 -4.41 -3.76
CA LYS A 67 0.90 -3.64 -3.94
C LYS A 67 1.09 -2.67 -2.78
N ILE A 68 2.31 -2.62 -2.26
CA ILE A 68 2.77 -1.60 -1.32
C ILE A 68 3.31 -0.45 -2.18
N ARG A 69 2.59 0.68 -2.22
CA ARG A 69 3.02 1.90 -2.93
C ARG A 69 3.02 3.04 -1.93
N HIS A 70 4.20 3.58 -1.65
CA HIS A 70 4.31 4.79 -0.88
C HIS A 70 4.06 6.01 -1.79
N PRO A 71 3.38 7.05 -1.29
CA PRO A 71 3.30 8.31 -1.99
C PRO A 71 4.67 8.98 -2.00
N ASP A 72 4.95 9.71 -3.09
CA ASP A 72 6.21 10.45 -3.25
C ASP A 72 6.31 11.59 -2.21
N TYR A 73 5.17 12.13 -1.77
CA TYR A 73 5.07 13.24 -0.82
C TYR A 73 4.24 12.90 0.41
N ASN A 74 4.63 11.85 1.15
CA ASN A 74 3.83 11.33 2.27
C ASN A 74 3.42 12.39 3.31
N LYS A 75 4.30 13.35 3.64
CA LYS A 75 3.99 14.43 4.59
C LYS A 75 2.90 15.38 4.08
N VAL A 76 2.89 15.65 2.78
CA VAL A 76 1.88 16.52 2.15
C VAL A 76 0.53 15.80 2.14
N ASP A 77 0.52 14.53 1.74
CA ASP A 77 -0.67 13.69 1.71
C ASP A 77 -1.30 13.54 3.12
N GLU A 78 -0.47 13.29 4.14
CA GLU A 78 -0.92 13.21 5.53
C GLU A 78 -1.59 14.51 6.00
N ALA A 79 -0.95 15.66 5.73
CA ALA A 79 -1.50 16.97 6.08
C ALA A 79 -2.80 17.29 5.32
N LEU A 80 -2.89 16.93 4.04
CA LEU A 80 -4.11 17.10 3.24
C LEU A 80 -5.26 16.22 3.76
N VAL A 81 -4.98 14.97 4.11
CA VAL A 81 -5.97 14.06 4.70
C VAL A 81 -6.49 14.62 6.04
N LEU A 82 -5.60 15.17 6.87
CA LEU A 82 -6.00 15.81 8.13
C LEU A 82 -6.89 17.03 7.89
N PHE A 83 -6.50 17.91 6.97
CA PHE A 83 -7.30 19.08 6.57
C PHE A 83 -8.69 18.67 6.08
N PHE A 84 -8.76 17.68 5.19
CA PHE A 84 -10.02 17.20 4.65
C PHE A 84 -10.93 16.58 5.73
N LYS A 85 -10.36 15.80 6.65
CA LYS A 85 -11.10 15.25 7.80
C LYS A 85 -11.65 16.36 8.71
N GLN A 86 -10.88 17.40 8.97
CA GLN A 86 -11.32 18.54 9.78
C GLN A 86 -12.49 19.29 9.13
N ALA A 87 -12.39 19.58 7.82
CA ALA A 87 -13.46 20.24 7.08
C ALA A 87 -14.73 19.39 7.01
N ARG A 88 -14.60 18.06 6.80
CA ARG A 88 -15.74 17.15 6.88
C ARG A 88 -16.40 17.14 8.24
N ARG A 89 -15.62 17.19 9.33
CA ARG A 89 -16.17 17.30 10.69
C ARG A 89 -16.95 18.60 10.90
N GLN A 90 -16.55 19.67 10.20
CA GLN A 90 -17.26 20.96 10.20
C GLN A 90 -18.39 21.02 9.16
N SER A 91 -18.68 19.92 8.47
CA SER A 91 -19.67 19.85 7.37
C SER A 91 -19.40 20.84 6.23
N ILE A 92 -18.15 21.25 6.04
CA ILE A 92 -17.75 22.15 4.96
C ILE A 92 -17.46 21.29 3.71
N PRO A 93 -18.19 21.49 2.59
CA PRO A 93 -17.85 20.83 1.35
C PRO A 93 -16.57 21.44 0.77
N ILE A 94 -15.54 20.61 0.57
CA ILE A 94 -14.32 21.01 -0.13
C ILE A 94 -14.42 20.56 -1.58
N SER A 95 -14.25 21.51 -2.51
CA SER A 95 -14.09 21.21 -3.93
C SER A 95 -12.67 20.73 -4.26
N GLY A 96 -12.52 19.96 -5.34
CA GLY A 96 -11.21 19.50 -5.82
C GLY A 96 -10.18 20.63 -5.99
N PRO A 97 -10.51 21.77 -6.64
CA PRO A 97 -9.60 22.90 -6.78
C PRO A 97 -9.12 23.49 -5.45
N GLN A 98 -10.00 23.60 -4.45
CA GLN A 98 -9.61 24.08 -3.11
C GLN A 98 -8.64 23.12 -2.42
N LEU A 99 -8.82 21.81 -2.59
CA LEU A 99 -7.90 20.82 -2.06
C LEU A 99 -6.53 20.89 -2.76
N LEU A 100 -6.52 21.17 -4.07
CA LEU A 100 -5.31 21.37 -4.85
C LEU A 100 -4.51 22.59 -4.37
N GLU A 101 -5.19 23.72 -4.21
CA GLU A 101 -4.60 24.95 -3.68
C GLU A 101 -4.01 24.72 -2.29
N LYS A 102 -4.77 24.05 -1.41
CA LYS A 102 -4.28 23.75 -0.07
C LYS A 102 -3.05 22.85 -0.06
N GLY A 103 -2.97 21.90 -0.99
CA GLY A 103 -1.81 21.02 -1.09
C GLY A 103 -0.57 21.74 -1.61
N LYS A 104 -0.71 22.73 -2.50
CA LYS A 104 0.39 23.59 -2.92
C LYS A 104 0.93 24.42 -1.75
N GLU A 105 0.05 25.04 -0.97
CA GLU A 105 0.45 25.81 0.23
C GLU A 105 1.24 24.94 1.23
N ILE A 106 0.78 23.71 1.47
CA ILE A 106 1.45 22.76 2.36
C ILE A 106 2.82 22.36 1.80
N ALA A 107 2.91 22.10 0.48
CA ALA A 107 4.16 21.75 -0.16
C ALA A 107 5.18 22.89 -0.12
N GLU A 108 4.75 24.14 -0.37
CA GLU A 108 5.59 25.34 -0.22
C GLU A 108 6.09 25.49 1.21
N SER A 109 5.22 25.31 2.20
CA SER A 109 5.58 25.36 3.63
C SER A 109 6.61 24.28 4.02
N LEU A 110 6.66 23.17 3.28
CA LEU A 110 7.63 22.09 3.45
C LEU A 110 8.89 22.25 2.57
N GLY A 111 8.99 23.34 1.80
CA GLY A 111 10.11 23.61 0.90
C GLY A 111 10.15 22.73 -0.36
N LEU A 112 9.02 22.14 -0.75
CA LEU A 112 8.91 21.25 -1.90
C LEU A 112 8.59 22.05 -3.18
N ASN A 113 9.61 22.71 -3.73
CA ASN A 113 9.47 23.63 -4.88
C ASN A 113 9.04 22.94 -6.19
N ASN A 114 9.18 21.61 -6.29
CA ASN A 114 8.83 20.83 -7.48
C ASN A 114 7.57 19.98 -7.28
N PHE A 115 6.73 20.34 -6.30
CA PHE A 115 5.47 19.67 -6.03
C PHE A 115 4.43 20.05 -7.09
N ALA A 116 4.02 19.07 -7.88
CA ALA A 116 2.94 19.22 -8.84
C ALA A 116 1.82 18.24 -8.47
N MET A 117 0.62 18.78 -8.23
CA MET A 117 -0.61 18.01 -8.30
C MET A 117 -1.28 18.27 -9.65
N SER A 118 -1.54 17.17 -10.36
CA SER A 118 -2.25 17.11 -11.64
C SER A 118 -3.67 16.60 -11.44
#